data_AF-A0A9D6E4V0-F1
#
_entry.id   AF-A0A9D6E4V0-F1
#
_cell.length_a   1.000
_cell.length_b   1.000
_cell.length_c   1.000
_cell.angle_alpha   90.00
_cell.angle_beta   90.00
_cell.angle_gamma   90.00
#
_symmetry.space_group_name_H-M   'P 1'
#
loop_
_entity.id
_entity.type
_entity.pdbx_description
1 polymer ?
#
loop_
_entity_poly.entity_id
_entity_poly.type
_entity_poly.pdbx_seq_one_letter_code
_entity_poly.pdbx_strand_id
1 'polypeptide(L)'
;MPQSIARRAVSERLAILTDNAAADERFKGKSIMMQSVRSAMCTPLISSEGKVLGIIYVDNLTATHSFGDEDLEFLIAFSGIAAVSIENSHLTDRIRREAVVVANFQRYFAPNLAAQIANQQGAVQLGGSKRPVFIFFSDIRGFTPMSEKMNPDEIATLLTEYFTEMVEIIFEHGGTLDKFIGDAIMAIWGAPIPHEDDADRAMRAAIDMQRVLGELNTKWTAQGRQPVNIGIGINFGEVFAGNIGSERRLEYTVIGDAVNTASRLCSKAGPGEIIISEPFHRALKKPPKVEALEPMQLKGKAQAVPVYRVKR
;
A
#
# COMPACT_ATOMS: atom_id res chain seq x y z
N MET A 1 40.74 11.37 18.03
CA MET A 1 39.96 12.46 18.65
C MET A 1 39.82 12.29 20.16
N PRO A 2 40.26 13.28 20.95
CA PRO A 2 40.11 13.30 22.40
C PRO A 2 38.64 13.44 22.80
N GLN A 3 38.15 12.52 23.64
CA GLN A 3 36.75 12.52 24.10
C GLN A 3 36.36 13.78 24.89
N SER A 4 37.32 14.45 25.54
CA SER A 4 37.09 15.68 26.31
C SER A 4 36.66 16.84 25.41
N ILE A 5 37.32 17.03 24.27
CA ILE A 5 37.00 18.08 23.29
C ILE A 5 35.66 17.78 22.63
N ALA A 6 35.47 16.53 22.20
CA ALA A 6 34.23 16.08 21.56
C ALA A 6 33.00 16.23 22.46
N ARG A 7 33.08 15.75 23.71
CA ARG A 7 31.97 15.84 24.67
C ARG A 7 31.58 17.27 24.94
N ARG A 8 32.57 18.16 25.09
CA ARG A 8 32.32 19.58 25.34
C ARG A 8 31.62 20.25 24.15
N ALA A 9 32.10 20.01 22.93
CA ALA A 9 31.46 20.55 21.72
C ALA A 9 29.99 20.08 21.59
N VAL A 10 29.71 18.82 21.94
CA VAL A 10 28.35 18.27 21.93
C VAL A 10 27.48 18.84 23.06
N SER A 11 28.01 18.93 24.29
CA SER A 11 27.21 19.35 25.46
C SER A 11 26.94 20.84 25.47
N GLU A 12 27.95 21.65 25.13
CA GLU A 12 27.83 23.11 25.08
C GLU A 12 27.24 23.60 23.75
N ARG A 13 27.20 22.74 22.72
CA ARG A 13 26.76 23.09 21.35
C ARG A 13 27.55 24.25 20.76
N LEU A 14 28.83 24.32 21.10
CA LEU A 14 29.75 25.38 20.69
C LEU A 14 30.93 24.80 19.93
N ALA A 15 31.41 25.57 18.96
CA ALA A 15 32.68 25.31 18.33
C ALA A 15 33.82 25.59 19.31
N ILE A 16 34.87 24.78 19.24
CA ILE A 16 36.02 24.79 20.12
C ILE A 16 37.26 24.95 19.26
N LEU A 17 38.08 25.94 19.61
CA LEU A 17 39.44 26.09 19.14
C LEU A 17 40.39 25.95 20.33
N THR A 18 41.40 25.10 20.19
CA THR A 18 42.52 24.99 21.13
C THR A 18 43.83 25.06 20.36
N ASP A 19 44.60 26.11 20.60
CA ASP A 19 45.90 26.39 20.01
C ASP A 19 47.03 25.59 20.70
N ASN A 20 46.86 25.28 21.99
CA ASN A 20 47.71 24.38 22.75
C ASN A 20 46.88 23.45 23.66
N ALA A 21 46.47 22.31 23.09
CA ALA A 21 45.55 21.37 23.75
C ALA A 21 46.08 20.79 25.07
N ALA A 22 47.40 20.68 25.24
CA ALA A 22 48.01 20.16 26.46
C ALA A 22 48.03 21.18 27.61
N ALA A 23 48.06 22.48 27.28
CA ALA A 23 48.06 23.59 28.25
C ALA A 23 46.66 24.17 28.50
N ASP A 24 45.67 23.78 27.70
CA ASP A 24 44.32 24.31 27.77
C ASP A 24 43.56 23.79 29.00
N GLU A 25 43.38 24.65 30.00
CA GLU A 25 42.72 24.31 31.26
C GLU A 25 41.27 23.86 31.09
N ARG A 26 40.64 24.21 29.95
CA ARG A 26 39.28 23.76 29.57
C ARG A 26 39.20 22.26 29.40
N PHE A 27 40.34 21.57 29.21
CA PHE A 27 40.39 20.14 28.92
C PHE A 27 41.40 19.41 29.83
N LYS A 28 40.99 19.12 31.07
CA LYS A 28 41.80 18.29 31.99
C LYS A 28 41.47 16.81 31.76
N GLY A 29 42.30 16.09 31.00
CA GLY A 29 42.05 14.67 30.75
C GLY A 29 43.19 13.89 30.10
N LYS A 30 43.33 12.61 30.47
CA LYS A 30 44.32 11.68 29.88
C LYS A 30 44.15 11.48 28.36
N SER A 31 42.96 11.73 27.82
CA SER A 31 42.63 11.55 26.40
C SER A 31 43.42 12.46 25.45
N ILE A 32 43.72 13.70 25.85
CA ILE A 32 44.53 14.63 25.05
C ILE A 32 45.99 14.17 25.05
N MET A 33 46.51 13.80 26.23
CA MET A 33 47.88 13.30 26.38
C MET A 33 48.09 11.95 25.67
N MET A 34 47.13 11.03 25.75
CA MET A 34 47.21 9.73 25.06
C MET A 34 47.20 9.86 23.53
N GLN A 35 46.61 10.93 22.99
CA GLN A 35 46.52 11.15 21.54
C GLN A 35 47.52 12.18 21.01
N SER A 36 48.40 12.72 21.86
CA SER A 36 49.44 13.71 21.50
C SER A 36 48.94 14.92 20.70
N VAL A 37 47.70 15.34 20.94
CA VAL A 37 47.11 16.50 20.24
C VAL A 37 47.80 17.78 20.69
N ARG A 38 48.28 18.58 19.73
CA ARG A 38 48.96 19.86 19.97
C ARG A 38 48.03 21.04 19.78
N SER A 39 47.26 21.06 18.71
CA SER A 39 46.16 22.01 18.49
C SER A 39 44.97 21.30 17.85
N ALA A 40 43.75 21.81 18.03
CA ALA A 40 42.56 21.23 17.42
C ALA A 40 41.42 22.25 17.26
N MET A 41 40.58 21.99 16.26
CA MET A 41 39.26 22.58 16.10
C MET A 41 38.20 21.49 16.18
N CYS A 42 37.08 21.80 16.80
CA CYS A 42 35.95 20.89 16.90
C CYS A 42 34.65 21.69 16.80
N THR A 43 33.75 21.30 15.93
CA THR A 43 32.47 22.00 15.76
C THR A 43 31.32 21.00 15.66
N PRO A 44 30.20 21.25 16.35
CA PRO A 44 29.03 20.41 16.26
C PRO A 44 28.27 20.61 14.95
N LEU A 45 27.79 19.50 14.39
CA LEU A 45 26.80 19.49 13.33
C LEU A 45 25.43 19.61 13.99
N ILE A 46 24.81 20.79 13.94
CA ILE A 46 23.55 21.07 14.60
C ILE A 46 22.43 21.11 13.56
N SER A 47 21.37 20.33 13.75
CA SER A 47 20.19 20.33 12.89
C SER A 47 19.36 21.61 13.06
N SER A 48 18.41 21.83 12.14
CA SER A 48 17.44 22.94 12.26
C SER A 48 16.65 22.92 13.58
N GLU A 49 16.39 21.74 14.14
CA GLU A 49 15.72 21.52 15.43
C GLU A 49 16.65 21.65 16.66
N GLY A 50 17.92 22.03 16.46
CA GLY A 50 18.89 22.19 17.54
C GLY A 50 19.46 20.88 18.10
N LYS A 51 19.29 19.76 17.40
CA LYS A 51 19.88 18.46 17.77
C LYS A 51 21.29 18.34 17.21
N VAL A 52 22.23 17.85 18.02
CA VAL A 52 23.59 17.54 17.55
C VAL A 52 23.56 16.23 16.77
N LEU A 53 23.79 16.30 15.46
CA LEU A 53 23.87 15.17 14.52
C LEU A 53 25.23 14.46 14.60
N GLY A 54 26.27 15.21 14.97
CA GLY A 54 27.65 14.74 15.03
C GLY A 54 28.60 15.91 15.29
N ILE A 55 29.88 15.71 15.05
CA ILE A 55 30.91 16.75 15.15
C ILE A 55 31.89 16.62 13.98
N ILE A 56 32.47 17.74 13.56
CA ILE A 56 33.66 17.78 12.70
C ILE A 56 34.84 18.12 13.60
N TYR A 57 35.89 17.28 13.52
CA TYR A 57 37.08 17.41 14.34
C TYR A 57 38.32 17.44 13.44
N VAL A 58 39.18 18.42 13.67
CA VAL A 58 40.45 18.61 12.97
C VAL A 58 41.54 18.83 14.01
N ASP A 59 42.65 18.10 13.92
CA ASP A 59 43.77 18.25 14.84
C ASP A 59 45.12 18.38 14.14
N ASN A 60 46.09 18.85 14.91
CA ASN A 60 47.51 18.78 14.57
C ASN A 60 48.25 18.14 15.76
N LEU A 61 49.05 17.12 15.47
CA LEU A 61 49.80 16.34 16.45
C LEU A 61 51.25 16.82 16.62
N THR A 62 51.73 17.70 15.73
CA THR A 62 53.14 18.13 15.66
C THR A 62 53.33 19.59 16.04
N ALA A 63 52.38 20.47 15.72
CA ALA A 63 52.48 21.90 15.95
C ALA A 63 51.32 22.45 16.80
N THR A 64 51.65 23.36 17.71
CA THR A 64 50.68 24.24 18.39
C THR A 64 50.39 25.46 17.50
N HIS A 65 49.26 26.14 17.73
CA HIS A 65 48.85 27.33 16.97
C HIS A 65 48.69 27.07 15.46
N SER A 66 48.28 25.84 15.09
CA SER A 66 48.09 25.48 13.68
C SER A 66 46.77 25.98 13.10
N PHE A 67 45.89 26.51 13.94
CA PHE A 67 44.54 26.95 13.58
C PHE A 67 44.26 28.30 14.25
N GLY A 68 43.68 29.23 13.51
CA GLY A 68 43.20 30.52 14.00
C GLY A 68 41.68 30.65 13.97
N ASP A 69 41.18 31.85 14.28
CA ASP A 69 39.75 32.13 14.28
C ASP A 69 39.14 32.05 12.88
N GLU A 70 39.86 32.46 11.82
CA GLU A 70 39.41 32.33 10.43
C GLU A 70 39.19 30.86 10.03
N ASP A 71 40.08 29.97 10.46
CA ASP A 71 39.94 28.53 10.22
C ASP A 71 38.71 27.97 10.95
N LEU A 72 38.45 28.46 12.17
CA LEU A 72 37.29 28.06 12.96
C LEU A 72 35.98 28.55 12.32
N GLU A 73 35.94 29.79 11.84
CA GLU A 73 34.80 30.36 11.12
C GLU A 73 34.48 29.56 9.85
N PHE A 74 35.51 29.21 9.07
CA PHE A 74 35.35 28.33 7.92
C PHE A 74 34.77 26.97 8.32
N LEU A 75 35.29 26.36 9.39
CA LEU A 75 34.83 25.06 9.87
C LEU A 75 33.38 25.11 10.39
N ILE A 76 32.97 26.22 11.02
CA ILE A 76 31.58 26.47 11.44
C ILE A 76 30.66 26.55 10.21
N ALA A 77 31.03 27.33 9.19
CA ALA A 77 30.24 27.47 7.97
C ALA A 77 30.08 26.12 7.24
N PHE A 78 31.18 25.37 7.11
CA PHE A 78 31.17 24.03 6.54
C PHE A 78 30.28 23.06 7.34
N SER A 79 30.32 23.17 8.67
CA SER A 79 29.48 22.35 9.56
C SER A 79 27.99 22.63 9.38
N GLY A 80 27.61 23.88 9.16
CA GLY A 80 26.21 24.23 8.84
C GLY A 80 25.73 23.55 7.57
N ILE A 81 26.51 23.62 6.49
CA ILE A 81 26.20 22.97 5.20
C ILE A 81 26.13 21.44 5.36
N ALA A 82 27.10 20.86 6.06
CA ALA A 82 27.14 19.42 6.32
C ALA A 82 25.94 18.97 7.17
N ALA A 83 25.55 19.72 8.20
CA ALA A 83 24.41 19.41 9.04
C ALA A 83 23.10 19.41 8.24
N VAL A 84 22.85 20.45 7.43
CA VAL A 84 21.69 20.51 6.53
C VAL A 84 21.70 19.37 5.51
N SER A 85 22.86 19.03 4.95
CA SER A 85 22.98 17.94 3.97
C SER A 85 22.65 16.58 4.60
N ILE A 86 23.12 16.32 5.81
CA ILE A 86 22.81 15.10 6.57
C ILE A 86 21.32 15.04 6.92
N GLU A 87 20.74 16.16 7.37
CA GLU A 87 19.32 16.27 7.69
C GLU A 87 18.44 15.99 6.45
N ASN A 88 18.76 16.60 5.31
CA ASN A 88 18.08 16.36 4.03
C ASN A 88 18.20 14.91 3.56
N SER A 89 19.36 14.28 3.72
CA SER A 89 19.57 12.87 3.40
C SER A 89 18.67 11.97 4.26
N HIS A 90 18.63 12.20 5.57
CA HIS A 90 17.76 11.46 6.48
C HIS A 90 16.26 11.66 6.18
N LEU A 91 15.85 12.88 5.82
CA LEU A 91 14.47 13.16 5.39
C LEU A 91 14.13 12.41 4.11
N THR A 92 15.02 12.44 3.12
CA THR A 92 14.83 11.75 1.84
C THR A 92 14.71 10.24 2.03
N ASP A 93 15.56 9.65 2.88
CA ASP A 93 15.49 8.23 3.20
C ASP A 93 14.21 7.86 3.93
N ARG A 94 13.71 8.72 4.83
CA ARG A 94 12.42 8.50 5.50
C ARG A 94 11.28 8.53 4.49
N ILE A 95 11.23 9.55 3.63
CA ILE A 95 10.23 9.67 2.56
C ILE A 95 10.26 8.44 1.64
N ARG A 96 11.45 7.97 1.24
CA ARG A 96 11.58 6.77 0.41
C ARG A 96 11.05 5.52 1.11
N ARG A 97 11.37 5.32 2.40
CA ARG A 97 10.87 4.17 3.17
C ARG A 97 9.35 4.20 3.30
N GLU A 98 8.80 5.36 3.61
CA GLU A 98 7.35 5.56 3.69
C GLU A 98 6.68 5.33 2.33
N ALA A 99 7.26 5.81 1.24
CA ALA A 99 6.77 5.58 -0.12
C ALA A 99 6.75 4.09 -0.50
N VAL A 100 7.77 3.31 -0.12
CA VAL A 100 7.79 1.85 -0.33
C VAL A 100 6.69 1.16 0.48
N VAL A 101 6.45 1.59 1.72
CA VAL A 101 5.35 1.07 2.53
C VAL A 101 4.00 1.37 1.87
N VAL A 102 3.78 2.62 1.45
CA VAL A 102 2.54 3.03 0.73
C VAL A 102 2.37 2.27 -0.59
N ALA A 103 3.43 2.08 -1.37
CA ALA A 103 3.37 1.32 -2.63
C ALA A 103 3.00 -0.16 -2.40
N ASN A 104 3.48 -0.77 -1.31
CA ASN A 104 3.07 -2.12 -0.93
C ASN A 104 1.60 -2.17 -0.49
N PHE A 105 1.07 -1.11 0.15
CA PHE A 105 -0.35 -0.99 0.46
C PHE A 105 -1.23 -0.74 -0.78
N GLN A 106 -0.73 0.01 -1.78
CA GLN A 106 -1.40 0.25 -3.07
C GLN A 106 -1.62 -1.02 -3.89
N ARG A 107 -0.87 -2.09 -3.64
CA ARG A 107 -1.10 -3.39 -4.29
C ARG A 107 -2.39 -4.07 -3.82
N TYR A 108 -2.93 -3.66 -2.68
CA TYR A 108 -4.14 -4.24 -2.08
C TYR A 108 -5.35 -3.31 -2.14
N PHE A 109 -5.13 -2.02 -2.42
CA PHE A 109 -6.15 -0.99 -2.40
C PHE A 109 -5.99 -0.09 -3.61
N ALA A 110 -7.11 0.27 -4.27
CA ALA A 110 -7.09 1.23 -5.38
C ALA A 110 -6.22 2.45 -5.01
N PRO A 111 -5.45 3.06 -5.94
CA PRO A 111 -4.48 4.12 -5.64
C PRO A 111 -5.06 5.27 -4.77
N ASN A 112 -6.35 5.56 -4.97
CA ASN A 112 -7.09 6.61 -4.25
C ASN A 112 -7.34 6.28 -2.77
N LEU A 113 -7.41 4.99 -2.41
CA LEU A 113 -7.63 4.53 -1.04
C LEU A 113 -6.33 4.55 -0.22
N ALA A 114 -5.21 4.15 -0.80
CA ALA A 114 -3.91 4.27 -0.13
C ALA A 114 -3.56 5.73 0.21
N ALA A 115 -3.90 6.68 -0.68
CA ALA A 115 -3.72 8.10 -0.43
C ALA A 115 -4.59 8.64 0.72
N GLN A 116 -5.83 8.16 0.86
CA GLN A 116 -6.70 8.54 1.99
C GLN A 116 -6.24 7.90 3.31
N ILE A 117 -5.80 6.64 3.30
CA ILE A 117 -5.24 5.98 4.50
C ILE A 117 -3.96 6.69 4.94
N ALA A 118 -3.09 7.07 4.01
CA ALA A 118 -1.88 7.84 4.32
C ALA A 118 -2.18 9.22 4.93
N ASN A 119 -3.34 9.80 4.61
CA ASN A 119 -3.80 11.09 5.17
C ASN A 119 -4.54 10.95 6.50
N GLN A 120 -4.86 9.74 6.99
CA GLN A 120 -5.46 9.57 8.31
C GLN A 120 -4.38 9.64 9.40
N GLN A 121 -4.47 10.65 10.27
CA GLN A 121 -3.63 10.74 11.46
C GLN A 121 -4.13 9.76 12.53
N GLY A 122 -3.51 8.59 12.62
CA GLY A 122 -3.79 7.61 13.68
C GLY A 122 -3.42 6.17 13.31
N ALA A 123 -3.35 5.29 14.32
CA ALA A 123 -3.22 3.86 14.07
C ALA A 123 -4.51 3.31 13.45
N VAL A 124 -4.37 2.41 12.47
CA VAL A 124 -5.49 1.63 11.92
C VAL A 124 -6.07 0.76 13.04
N GLN A 125 -7.26 1.10 13.53
CA GLN A 125 -7.92 0.36 14.60
C GLN A 125 -8.82 -0.76 14.05
N LEU A 126 -8.96 -1.82 14.84
CA LEU A 126 -9.99 -2.84 14.67
C LEU A 126 -11.38 -2.21 14.71
N GLY A 127 -12.26 -2.66 13.83
CA GLY A 127 -13.64 -2.17 13.78
C GLY A 127 -14.05 -1.71 12.40
N GLY A 128 -15.29 -1.25 12.32
CA GLY A 128 -15.97 -0.98 11.07
C GLY A 128 -17.38 -0.47 11.32
N SER A 129 -18.11 -0.25 10.25
CA SER A 129 -19.51 0.18 10.32
C SER A 129 -20.36 -0.64 9.37
N LYS A 130 -21.66 -0.72 9.69
CA LYS A 130 -22.64 -1.24 8.74
C LYS A 130 -22.79 -0.24 7.62
N ARG A 131 -22.63 -0.69 6.38
CA ARG A 131 -22.77 0.14 5.19
C ARG A 131 -23.43 -0.66 4.06
N PRO A 132 -24.25 -0.01 3.22
CA PRO A 132 -24.72 -0.61 1.98
C PRO A 132 -23.56 -0.67 0.99
N VAL A 133 -23.33 -1.84 0.38
CA VAL A 133 -22.29 -2.03 -0.63
C VAL A 133 -22.80 -2.88 -1.79
N PHE A 134 -22.16 -2.73 -2.94
CA PHE A 134 -22.33 -3.61 -4.10
C PHE A 134 -21.22 -4.65 -4.07
N ILE A 135 -21.58 -5.91 -3.89
CA ILE A 135 -20.64 -7.04 -3.79
C ILE A 135 -20.59 -7.75 -5.13
N PHE A 136 -19.38 -7.94 -5.64
CA PHE A 136 -19.08 -8.62 -6.89
C PHE A 136 -18.24 -9.86 -6.62
N PHE A 137 -18.60 -10.96 -7.27
CA PHE A 137 -17.78 -12.16 -7.38
C PHE A 137 -17.62 -12.55 -8.85
N SER A 138 -16.42 -12.91 -9.26
CA SER A 138 -16.16 -13.67 -10.50
C SER A 138 -15.34 -14.91 -10.20
N ASP A 139 -15.47 -15.94 -11.03
CA ASP A 139 -14.80 -17.24 -10.86
C ASP A 139 -14.67 -17.95 -12.22
N ILE A 140 -13.51 -18.56 -12.49
CA ILE A 140 -13.21 -19.21 -13.77
C ILE A 140 -13.96 -20.55 -13.85
N ARG A 141 -14.81 -20.68 -14.86
CA ARG A 141 -15.59 -21.90 -15.08
C ARG A 141 -14.68 -23.03 -15.53
N GLY A 142 -14.73 -24.13 -14.79
CA GLY A 142 -13.93 -25.32 -15.06
C GLY A 142 -12.47 -25.19 -14.63
N PHE A 143 -12.12 -24.23 -13.76
CA PHE A 143 -10.75 -24.03 -13.32
C PHE A 143 -10.16 -25.24 -12.59
N THR A 144 -10.86 -25.81 -11.60
CA THR A 144 -10.29 -26.93 -10.81
C THR A 144 -9.88 -28.11 -11.70
N PRO A 145 -10.75 -28.67 -12.57
CA PRO A 145 -10.35 -29.78 -13.45
C PRO A 145 -9.29 -29.40 -14.49
N MET A 146 -9.21 -28.13 -14.87
CA MET A 146 -8.19 -27.61 -15.78
C MET A 146 -6.83 -27.55 -15.06
N SER A 147 -6.80 -27.00 -13.85
CA SER A 147 -5.60 -26.82 -13.03
C SER A 147 -4.93 -28.15 -12.65
N GLU A 148 -5.71 -29.22 -12.46
CA GLU A 148 -5.18 -30.56 -12.17
C GLU A 148 -4.33 -31.15 -13.32
N LYS A 149 -4.50 -30.64 -14.54
CA LYS A 149 -3.79 -31.10 -15.75
C LYS A 149 -2.65 -30.18 -16.18
N MET A 150 -2.54 -29.00 -15.57
CA MET A 150 -1.55 -28.00 -15.92
C MET A 150 -0.33 -28.08 -15.00
N ASN A 151 0.82 -27.66 -15.51
CA ASN A 151 1.99 -27.48 -14.68
C ASN A 151 1.80 -26.23 -13.76
N PRO A 152 2.30 -26.22 -12.51
CA PRO A 152 2.21 -25.08 -11.60
C PRO A 152 2.61 -23.71 -12.19
N ASP A 153 3.67 -23.65 -13.00
CA ASP A 153 4.15 -22.44 -13.67
C ASP A 153 3.15 -21.93 -14.73
N GLU A 154 2.49 -22.84 -15.44
CA GLU A 154 1.45 -22.49 -16.42
C GLU A 154 0.20 -21.93 -15.73
N ILE A 155 -0.18 -22.52 -14.59
CA ILE A 155 -1.29 -22.03 -13.75
C ILE A 155 -0.97 -20.65 -13.22
N ALA A 156 0.23 -20.46 -12.67
CA ALA A 156 0.69 -19.17 -12.15
C ALA A 156 0.70 -18.09 -13.25
N THR A 157 1.17 -18.44 -14.45
CA THR A 157 1.18 -17.53 -15.60
C THR A 157 -0.24 -17.16 -16.04
N LEU A 158 -1.15 -18.14 -16.13
CA LEU A 158 -2.56 -17.91 -16.47
C LEU A 158 -3.24 -16.99 -15.47
N LEU A 159 -3.11 -17.29 -14.17
CA LEU A 159 -3.72 -16.49 -13.11
C LEU A 159 -3.12 -15.09 -13.05
N THR A 160 -1.82 -14.93 -13.27
CA THR A 160 -1.17 -13.62 -13.28
C THR A 160 -1.70 -12.75 -14.42
N GLU A 161 -1.74 -13.30 -15.66
CA GLU A 161 -2.30 -12.57 -16.81
C GLU A 161 -3.78 -12.23 -16.62
N TYR A 162 -4.58 -13.18 -16.13
CA TYR A 162 -6.00 -12.98 -15.85
C TYR A 162 -6.23 -11.92 -14.77
N PHE A 163 -5.61 -12.06 -13.59
CA PHE A 163 -5.81 -11.13 -12.48
C PHE A 163 -5.32 -9.73 -12.80
N THR A 164 -4.25 -9.59 -13.59
CA THR A 164 -3.75 -8.27 -14.00
C THR A 164 -4.84 -7.48 -14.72
N GLU A 165 -5.46 -8.07 -15.75
CA GLU A 165 -6.52 -7.39 -16.52
C GLU A 165 -7.79 -7.18 -15.67
N MET A 166 -8.22 -8.18 -14.89
CA MET A 166 -9.45 -8.08 -14.11
C MET A 166 -9.35 -7.03 -13.00
N VAL A 167 -8.20 -6.95 -12.32
CA VAL A 167 -7.96 -5.96 -11.26
C VAL A 167 -7.94 -4.55 -11.83
N GLU A 168 -7.33 -4.36 -13.01
CA GLU A 168 -7.28 -3.04 -13.62
C GLU A 168 -8.68 -2.54 -13.98
N ILE A 169 -9.55 -3.42 -14.50
CA ILE A 169 -10.96 -3.09 -14.75
C ILE A 169 -11.69 -2.71 -13.44
N ILE A 170 -11.45 -3.42 -12.33
CA ILE A 170 -12.05 -3.06 -11.03
C ILE A 170 -11.65 -1.64 -10.65
N PHE A 171 -10.37 -1.30 -10.76
CA PHE A 171 -9.86 0.01 -10.36
C PHE A 171 -10.28 1.14 -11.30
N GLU A 172 -10.29 0.92 -12.62
CA GLU A 172 -10.79 1.88 -13.62
C GLU A 172 -12.25 2.26 -13.36
N HIS A 173 -13.06 1.31 -12.90
CA HIS A 173 -14.44 1.55 -12.52
C HIS A 173 -14.61 1.97 -11.05
N GLY A 174 -13.53 2.30 -10.33
CA GLY A 174 -13.56 2.82 -8.96
C GLY A 174 -13.97 1.78 -7.89
N GLY A 175 -13.86 0.50 -8.22
CA GLY A 175 -14.08 -0.60 -7.28
C GLY A 175 -12.88 -0.80 -6.36
N THR A 176 -13.13 -1.47 -5.25
CA THR A 176 -12.09 -1.93 -4.32
C THR A 176 -11.97 -3.45 -4.43
N LEU A 177 -10.77 -3.93 -4.74
CA LEU A 177 -10.45 -5.35 -4.65
C LEU A 177 -10.44 -5.74 -3.17
N ASP A 178 -11.24 -6.73 -2.78
CA ASP A 178 -11.28 -7.24 -1.41
C ASP A 178 -10.26 -8.37 -1.23
N LYS A 179 -10.39 -9.45 -2.01
CA LYS A 179 -9.42 -10.55 -2.05
C LYS A 179 -9.60 -11.47 -3.26
N PHE A 180 -8.57 -12.29 -3.48
CA PHE A 180 -8.65 -13.50 -4.31
C PHE A 180 -9.03 -14.71 -3.46
N ILE A 181 -9.80 -15.63 -4.03
CA ILE A 181 -10.20 -16.90 -3.41
C ILE A 181 -9.94 -18.02 -4.42
N GLY A 182 -8.71 -18.54 -4.45
CA GLY A 182 -8.28 -19.40 -5.55
C GLY A 182 -8.23 -18.61 -6.86
N ASP A 183 -9.01 -19.03 -7.85
CA ASP A 183 -9.21 -18.34 -9.14
C ASP A 183 -10.36 -17.31 -9.11
N ALA A 184 -11.10 -17.23 -8.01
CA ALA A 184 -12.18 -16.28 -7.85
C ALA A 184 -11.70 -14.91 -7.38
N ILE A 185 -12.40 -13.86 -7.82
CA ILE A 185 -12.18 -12.47 -7.43
C ILE A 185 -13.37 -11.99 -6.63
N MET A 186 -13.12 -11.34 -5.49
CA MET A 186 -14.11 -10.59 -4.73
C MET A 186 -13.77 -9.10 -4.79
N ALA A 187 -14.74 -8.29 -5.20
CA ALA A 187 -14.61 -6.85 -5.27
C ALA A 187 -15.87 -6.15 -4.74
N ILE A 188 -15.73 -4.89 -4.34
CA ILE A 188 -16.83 -4.10 -3.78
C ILE A 188 -16.84 -2.67 -4.31
N TRP A 189 -18.04 -2.10 -4.38
CA TRP A 189 -18.29 -0.67 -4.55
C TRP A 189 -19.17 -0.16 -3.40
N GLY A 190 -19.09 1.13 -3.07
CA GLY A 190 -19.78 1.73 -1.92
C GLY A 190 -18.94 1.75 -0.63
N ALA A 191 -17.82 1.02 -0.61
CA ALA A 191 -16.88 1.01 0.50
C ALA A 191 -15.44 0.86 0.00
N PRO A 192 -14.45 1.46 0.68
CA PRO A 192 -14.61 2.40 1.80
C PRO A 192 -15.13 3.78 1.37
N ILE A 193 -15.00 4.12 0.08
CA ILE A 193 -15.42 5.39 -0.49
C ILE A 193 -16.66 5.13 -1.38
N PRO A 194 -17.83 5.67 -1.01
CA PRO A 194 -19.03 5.53 -1.83
C PRO A 194 -19.11 6.60 -2.93
N HIS A 195 -19.69 6.22 -4.07
CA HIS A 195 -20.11 7.12 -5.15
C HIS A 195 -21.59 6.88 -5.49
N GLU A 196 -22.26 7.92 -6.00
CA GLU A 196 -23.68 7.81 -6.33
C GLU A 196 -23.98 6.87 -7.52
N ASP A 197 -22.99 6.56 -8.36
CA ASP A 197 -23.12 5.70 -9.53
C ASP A 197 -22.41 4.34 -9.37
N ASP A 198 -22.13 3.92 -8.13
CA ASP A 198 -21.43 2.67 -7.81
C ASP A 198 -22.12 1.41 -8.37
N ALA A 199 -23.47 1.40 -8.43
CA ALA A 199 -24.20 0.31 -9.08
C ALA A 199 -23.86 0.20 -10.58
N ASP A 200 -23.88 1.33 -11.30
CA ASP A 200 -23.59 1.38 -12.73
C ASP A 200 -22.09 1.12 -13.00
N ARG A 201 -21.19 1.56 -12.11
CA ARG A 201 -19.75 1.22 -12.14
C ARG A 201 -19.51 -0.28 -12.02
N ALA A 202 -20.09 -0.94 -11.01
CA ALA A 202 -19.97 -2.38 -10.84
C ALA A 202 -20.51 -3.15 -12.05
N MET A 203 -21.62 -2.70 -12.63
CA MET A 203 -22.21 -3.31 -13.83
C MET A 203 -21.32 -3.12 -15.07
N ARG A 204 -20.74 -1.93 -15.28
CA ARG A 204 -19.79 -1.69 -16.38
C ARG A 204 -18.54 -2.54 -16.24
N ALA A 205 -17.98 -2.63 -15.02
CA ALA A 205 -16.84 -3.50 -14.74
C ALA A 205 -17.13 -4.97 -15.13
N ALA A 206 -18.32 -5.47 -14.77
CA ALA A 206 -18.72 -6.83 -15.12
C ALA A 206 -18.78 -7.08 -16.64
N ILE A 207 -19.27 -6.11 -17.41
CA ILE A 207 -19.35 -6.18 -18.87
C ILE A 207 -17.95 -6.09 -19.49
N ASP A 208 -17.12 -5.16 -19.01
CA ASP A 208 -15.75 -4.99 -19.51
C ASP A 208 -14.88 -6.21 -19.21
N MET A 209 -15.03 -6.84 -18.05
CA MET A 209 -14.34 -8.10 -17.75
C MET A 209 -14.65 -9.20 -18.77
N GLN A 210 -15.91 -9.36 -19.17
CA GLN A 210 -16.29 -10.34 -20.19
C GLN A 210 -15.70 -10.00 -21.57
N ARG A 211 -15.63 -8.71 -21.91
CA ARG A 211 -15.03 -8.23 -23.18
C ARG A 211 -13.53 -8.47 -23.21
N VAL A 212 -12.81 -7.97 -22.20
CA VAL A 212 -11.34 -8.09 -22.09
C VAL A 212 -10.92 -9.55 -21.96
N LEU A 213 -11.70 -10.39 -21.27
CA LEU A 213 -11.44 -11.83 -21.26
C LEU A 213 -11.53 -12.45 -22.67
N GLY A 214 -12.42 -11.95 -23.53
CA GLY A 214 -12.48 -12.37 -24.94
C GLY A 214 -11.20 -12.01 -25.72
N GLU A 215 -10.63 -10.84 -25.44
CA GLU A 215 -9.36 -10.39 -26.02
C GLU A 215 -8.19 -11.26 -25.52
N LEU A 216 -8.13 -11.53 -24.22
CA LEU A 216 -7.17 -12.46 -23.62
C LEU A 216 -7.29 -13.87 -24.20
N ASN A 217 -8.51 -14.38 -24.35
CA ASN A 217 -8.74 -15.70 -24.95
C ASN A 217 -8.28 -15.76 -26.41
N THR A 218 -8.41 -14.67 -27.17
CA THR A 218 -7.91 -14.57 -28.54
C THR A 218 -6.38 -14.68 -28.56
N LYS A 219 -5.71 -13.94 -27.66
CA LYS A 219 -4.25 -14.02 -27.46
C LYS A 219 -3.80 -15.43 -27.06
N TRP A 220 -4.46 -16.03 -26.07
CA TRP A 220 -4.12 -17.37 -25.57
C TRP A 220 -4.33 -18.45 -26.63
N THR A 221 -5.42 -18.37 -27.39
CA THR A 221 -5.68 -19.31 -28.49
C THR A 221 -4.60 -19.23 -29.56
N ALA A 222 -4.13 -18.02 -29.90
CA ALA A 222 -3.00 -17.83 -30.83
C ALA A 222 -1.67 -18.41 -30.31
N GLN A 223 -1.55 -18.58 -28.98
CA GLN A 223 -0.41 -19.23 -28.31
C GLN A 223 -0.62 -20.74 -28.11
N GLY A 224 -1.72 -21.32 -28.60
CA GLY A 224 -2.05 -22.74 -28.42
C GLY A 224 -2.60 -23.09 -27.03
N ARG A 225 -2.98 -22.09 -26.21
CA ARG A 225 -3.56 -22.28 -24.87
C ARG A 225 -5.08 -22.37 -24.95
N GLN A 226 -5.69 -23.06 -23.99
CA GLN A 226 -7.15 -23.18 -23.91
C GLN A 226 -7.80 -21.88 -23.44
N PRO A 227 -8.89 -21.43 -24.08
CA PRO A 227 -9.65 -20.27 -23.62
C PRO A 227 -10.43 -20.62 -22.34
N VAL A 228 -10.68 -19.61 -21.52
CA VAL A 228 -11.44 -19.75 -20.27
C VAL A 228 -12.69 -18.88 -20.29
N ASN A 229 -13.68 -19.23 -19.48
CA ASN A 229 -14.88 -18.41 -19.28
C ASN A 229 -15.01 -18.09 -17.80
N ILE A 230 -15.65 -16.97 -17.48
CA ILE A 230 -15.97 -16.60 -16.10
C ILE A 230 -17.48 -16.54 -15.90
N GLY A 231 -17.92 -16.96 -14.71
CA GLY A 231 -19.25 -16.65 -14.20
C GLY A 231 -19.15 -15.45 -13.27
N ILE A 232 -20.15 -14.57 -13.30
CA ILE A 232 -20.18 -13.37 -12.44
C ILE A 232 -21.48 -13.35 -11.64
N GLY A 233 -21.36 -13.06 -10.35
CA GLY A 233 -22.49 -12.84 -9.44
C GLY A 233 -22.38 -11.49 -8.74
N ILE A 234 -23.45 -10.69 -8.80
CA ILE A 234 -23.48 -9.35 -8.17
C ILE A 234 -24.70 -9.20 -7.27
N ASN A 235 -24.49 -8.71 -6.05
CA ASN A 235 -25.55 -8.42 -5.10
C ASN A 235 -25.38 -7.03 -4.49
N PHE A 236 -26.49 -6.44 -4.04
CA PHE A 236 -26.49 -5.23 -3.23
C PHE A 236 -27.07 -5.54 -1.85
N GLY A 237 -26.46 -5.02 -0.79
CA GLY A 237 -27.01 -5.15 0.55
C GLY A 237 -26.11 -4.55 1.64
N GLU A 238 -26.65 -4.49 2.85
CA GLU A 238 -25.88 -4.08 4.02
C GLU A 238 -24.88 -5.16 4.44
N VAL A 239 -23.65 -4.71 4.71
CA VAL A 239 -22.55 -5.52 5.25
C VAL A 239 -21.89 -4.76 6.39
N PHE A 240 -21.14 -5.47 7.21
CA PHE A 240 -20.14 -4.83 8.07
C PHE A 240 -18.85 -4.64 7.26
N ALA A 241 -18.40 -3.40 7.10
CA ALA A 241 -17.17 -3.05 6.38
C ALA A 241 -16.15 -2.46 7.37
N GLY A 242 -14.95 -3.03 7.43
CA GLY A 242 -13.95 -2.58 8.39
C GLY A 242 -12.67 -3.40 8.41
N ASN A 243 -11.76 -3.02 9.30
CA ASN A 243 -10.53 -3.78 9.56
C ASN A 243 -10.85 -4.96 10.47
N ILE A 244 -10.74 -6.16 9.93
CA ILE A 244 -11.03 -7.42 10.61
C ILE A 244 -9.77 -8.28 10.63
N GLY A 245 -9.53 -8.93 11.75
CA GLY A 245 -8.39 -9.84 11.92
C GLY A 245 -7.90 -9.88 13.35
N SER A 246 -6.60 -10.12 13.52
CA SER A 246 -5.93 -10.08 14.81
C SER A 246 -5.07 -8.82 14.92
N GLU A 247 -4.58 -8.50 16.12
CA GLU A 247 -3.63 -7.40 16.34
C GLU A 247 -2.39 -7.47 15.44
N ARG A 248 -2.01 -8.67 14.98
CA ARG A 248 -0.84 -8.91 14.13
C ARG A 248 -1.13 -8.92 12.64
N ARG A 249 -2.40 -9.02 12.25
CA ARG A 249 -2.83 -9.08 10.85
C ARG A 249 -4.26 -8.58 10.74
N LEU A 250 -4.40 -7.39 10.17
CA LEU A 250 -5.67 -6.75 9.85
C LEU A 250 -5.85 -6.71 8.35
N GLU A 251 -7.06 -7.03 7.90
CA GLU A 251 -7.49 -6.87 6.51
C GLU A 251 -8.76 -6.01 6.51
N TYR A 252 -8.78 -4.97 5.69
CA TYR A 252 -10.03 -4.27 5.41
C TYR A 252 -10.87 -5.17 4.51
N THR A 253 -12.04 -5.57 5.00
CA THR A 253 -12.92 -6.49 4.25
C THR A 253 -14.38 -6.27 4.64
N VAL A 254 -15.28 -6.86 3.86
CA VAL A 254 -16.72 -6.88 4.17
C VAL A 254 -17.18 -8.25 4.62
N ILE A 255 -18.04 -8.29 5.64
CA ILE A 255 -18.70 -9.52 6.10
C ILE A 255 -20.20 -9.32 6.21
N GLY A 256 -20.97 -10.34 5.86
CA GLY A 256 -22.41 -10.33 5.99
C GLY A 256 -23.10 -11.30 5.04
N ASP A 257 -24.39 -11.49 5.27
CA ASP A 257 -25.24 -12.35 4.45
C ASP A 257 -25.36 -11.88 2.98
N ALA A 258 -25.22 -10.57 2.74
CA ALA A 258 -25.16 -10.01 1.39
C ALA A 258 -23.93 -10.49 0.60
N VAL A 259 -22.79 -10.71 1.26
CA VAL A 259 -21.56 -11.25 0.66
C VAL A 259 -21.79 -12.70 0.22
N ASN A 260 -22.35 -13.51 1.12
CA ASN A 260 -22.69 -14.91 0.84
C ASN A 260 -23.70 -15.05 -0.31
N THR A 261 -24.63 -14.10 -0.43
CA THR A 261 -25.58 -14.06 -1.53
C THR A 261 -24.86 -13.85 -2.87
N ALA A 262 -23.98 -12.85 -2.98
CA ALA A 262 -23.20 -12.59 -4.21
C ALA A 262 -22.36 -13.79 -4.64
N SER A 263 -21.63 -14.40 -3.70
CA SER A 263 -20.81 -15.59 -3.95
C SER A 263 -21.64 -16.74 -4.55
N ARG A 264 -22.85 -16.98 -4.04
CA ARG A 264 -23.72 -18.05 -4.54
C ARG A 264 -24.34 -17.74 -5.89
N LEU A 265 -24.65 -16.47 -6.17
CA LEU A 265 -25.07 -16.06 -7.51
C LEU A 265 -23.96 -16.36 -8.52
N CYS A 266 -22.70 -16.06 -8.16
CA CYS A 266 -21.54 -16.39 -8.99
C CYS A 266 -21.40 -17.91 -9.21
N SER A 267 -21.57 -18.73 -8.16
CA SER A 267 -21.55 -20.18 -8.30
C SER A 267 -22.67 -20.73 -9.20
N LYS A 268 -23.79 -20.02 -9.36
CA LYS A 268 -24.90 -20.39 -10.23
C LYS A 268 -24.77 -19.82 -11.65
N ALA A 269 -23.89 -18.84 -11.87
CA ALA A 269 -23.61 -18.29 -13.18
C ALA A 269 -22.82 -19.29 -14.02
N GLY A 270 -23.35 -19.56 -15.22
CA GLY A 270 -22.69 -20.36 -16.24
C GLY A 270 -21.55 -19.61 -16.96
N PRO A 271 -20.88 -20.28 -17.92
CA PRO A 271 -19.84 -19.67 -18.74
C PRO A 271 -20.31 -18.40 -19.45
N GLY A 272 -19.67 -17.27 -19.13
CA GLY A 272 -19.95 -15.98 -19.75
C GLY A 272 -21.21 -15.28 -19.23
N GLU A 273 -21.87 -15.84 -18.22
CA GLU A 273 -23.08 -15.29 -17.62
C GLU A 273 -22.78 -14.28 -16.51
N ILE A 274 -23.65 -13.28 -16.40
CA ILE A 274 -23.69 -12.34 -15.28
C ILE A 274 -25.07 -12.47 -14.63
N ILE A 275 -25.10 -12.90 -13.37
CA ILE A 275 -26.32 -13.00 -12.56
C ILE A 275 -26.31 -11.89 -11.52
N ILE A 276 -27.39 -11.11 -11.47
CA ILE A 276 -27.56 -10.01 -10.52
C ILE A 276 -28.80 -10.24 -9.65
N SER A 277 -28.73 -9.84 -8.39
CA SER A 277 -29.90 -9.85 -7.50
C SER A 277 -30.88 -8.73 -7.82
N GLU A 278 -32.13 -8.88 -7.39
CA GLU A 278 -33.13 -7.81 -7.52
C GLU A 278 -32.74 -6.49 -6.83
N PRO A 279 -32.21 -6.47 -5.59
CA PRO A 279 -31.71 -5.24 -4.98
C PRO A 279 -30.64 -4.54 -5.82
N PHE A 280 -29.74 -5.30 -6.47
CA PHE A 280 -28.74 -4.73 -7.36
C PHE A 280 -29.39 -4.14 -8.61
N HIS A 281 -30.28 -4.89 -9.27
CA HIS A 281 -30.98 -4.44 -10.46
C HIS A 281 -31.75 -3.13 -10.22
N ARG A 282 -32.43 -3.00 -9.07
CA ARG A 282 -33.17 -1.78 -8.69
C ARG A 282 -32.27 -0.57 -8.44
N ALA A 283 -31.00 -0.78 -8.09
CA ALA A 283 -30.05 0.29 -7.82
C ALA A 283 -29.39 0.86 -9.09
N LEU A 284 -29.51 0.19 -10.24
CA LEU A 284 -28.96 0.65 -11.51
C LEU A 284 -29.72 1.86 -12.04
N LYS A 285 -29.00 2.94 -12.37
CA LYS A 285 -29.59 4.10 -13.05
C LYS A 285 -29.72 3.84 -14.55
N LYS A 286 -28.83 3.02 -15.11
CA LYS A 286 -28.81 2.63 -16.53
C LYS A 286 -28.80 1.10 -16.65
N PRO A 287 -29.93 0.42 -16.35
CA PRO A 287 -29.97 -1.03 -16.37
C PRO A 287 -29.73 -1.57 -17.80
N PRO A 288 -28.90 -2.62 -17.96
CA PRO A 288 -28.78 -3.32 -19.23
C PRO A 288 -30.05 -4.12 -19.53
N LYS A 289 -30.13 -4.72 -20.72
CA LYS A 289 -31.18 -5.71 -21.00
C LYS A 289 -30.98 -6.92 -20.08
N VAL A 290 -32.05 -7.37 -19.44
CA VAL A 290 -32.02 -8.51 -18.53
C VAL A 290 -33.11 -9.53 -18.83
N GLU A 291 -32.89 -10.75 -18.40
CA GLU A 291 -33.85 -11.85 -18.35
C GLU A 291 -34.15 -12.15 -16.88
N ALA A 292 -35.42 -12.14 -16.48
CA ALA A 292 -35.80 -12.67 -15.16
C ALA A 292 -35.64 -14.19 -15.16
N LEU A 293 -34.97 -14.73 -14.14
CA LEU A 293 -34.87 -16.17 -13.93
C LEU A 293 -35.84 -16.62 -12.83
N GLU A 294 -36.06 -17.92 -12.74
CA GLU A 294 -36.74 -18.51 -11.59
C GLU A 294 -36.01 -18.12 -10.29
N PRO A 295 -36.74 -17.65 -9.26
CA PRO A 295 -36.14 -17.28 -7.99
C PRO A 295 -35.24 -18.38 -7.44
N MET A 296 -34.01 -18.03 -7.07
CA MET A 296 -33.02 -19.00 -6.65
C MET A 296 -33.13 -19.29 -5.14
N GLN A 297 -33.33 -20.55 -4.79
CA GLN A 297 -33.23 -20.99 -3.39
C GLN A 297 -31.75 -21.07 -2.98
N LEU A 298 -31.31 -20.11 -2.17
CA LEU A 298 -29.93 -20.04 -1.68
C LEU A 298 -29.84 -20.61 -0.25
N LYS A 299 -28.75 -21.31 0.06
CA LYS A 299 -28.56 -22.02 1.35
C LYS A 299 -28.75 -21.10 2.57
N GLY A 300 -29.71 -21.34 3.44
CA GLY A 300 -29.92 -20.50 4.62
C GLY A 300 -30.64 -19.18 4.35
N LYS A 301 -31.22 -18.99 3.16
CA LYS A 301 -32.28 -18.01 2.93
C LYS A 301 -33.63 -18.71 3.11
N ALA A 302 -34.54 -18.08 3.85
CA ALA A 302 -35.89 -18.60 4.04
C ALA A 302 -36.74 -18.49 2.76
N GLN A 303 -36.55 -17.41 2.01
CA GLN A 303 -37.24 -17.15 0.75
C GLN A 303 -36.28 -17.26 -0.42
N ALA A 304 -36.79 -17.72 -1.57
CA ALA A 304 -36.04 -17.70 -2.82
C ALA A 304 -35.73 -16.25 -3.23
N VAL A 305 -34.53 -16.04 -3.75
CA VAL A 305 -34.04 -14.70 -4.12
C VAL A 305 -34.39 -14.45 -5.59
N PRO A 306 -35.16 -13.40 -5.92
CA PRO A 306 -35.36 -13.00 -7.31
C PRO A 306 -34.05 -12.52 -7.93
N VAL A 307 -33.74 -13.04 -9.11
CA VAL A 307 -32.47 -12.79 -9.80
C VAL A 307 -32.70 -12.58 -11.29
N TYR A 308 -31.75 -11.88 -11.91
CA TYR A 308 -31.77 -11.57 -13.33
C TYR A 308 -30.46 -12.00 -13.98
N ARG A 309 -30.55 -12.49 -15.21
CA ARG A 309 -29.40 -12.70 -16.10
C ARG A 309 -29.26 -11.49 -17.02
N VAL A 310 -28.06 -10.94 -17.12
CA VAL A 310 -27.77 -9.85 -18.07
C VAL A 310 -27.67 -10.42 -19.48
N LYS A 311 -28.38 -9.80 -20.43
CA LYS A 311 -28.30 -10.15 -21.86
C LYS A 311 -27.20 -9.32 -22.53
N ARG A 312 -26.41 -9.98 -23.37
CA ARG A 312 -25.46 -9.34 -24.29
C ARG A 312 -26.19 -8.67 -25.45
#